data_AF-A0A8X6GEP8-F1
#
_entry.id   AF-A0A8X6GEP8-F1
#
_cell.length_a   1.000
_cell.length_b   1.000
_cell.length_c   1.000
_cell.angle_alpha   90.00
_cell.angle_beta   90.00
_cell.angle_gamma   90.00
#
_symmetry.space_group_name_H-M   'P 1'
#
loop_
_entity.id
_entity.type
_entity.pdbx_description
1 polymer ?
#
loop_
_entity_poly.entity_id
_entity_poly.type
_entity_poly.pdbx_seq_one_letter_code
_entity_poly.pdbx_strand_id
1 'polypeptide(L)'
;MPNFEYSLRFFTLAFLKCASLCVPRGQQKKYTPFWNEKLQKHKKDRDEARELARNTGLSKDCIALRKAQATFKKSIIEAKRSTYKNFLEKLDFRRDGVKAHKFLLQ
;
A
#
# COMPACT_ATOMS: atom_id res chain seq x y z
N MET A 1 -24.37 36.57 5.38
CA MET A 1 -22.97 36.99 5.64
C MET A 1 -22.01 35.94 5.07
N PRO A 2 -21.65 36.04 3.77
CA PRO A 2 -20.87 35.01 3.05
C PRO A 2 -19.38 34.89 3.49
N ASN A 3 -18.88 35.80 4.32
CA ASN A 3 -17.46 35.86 4.71
C ASN A 3 -17.03 34.90 5.82
N PHE A 4 -17.97 34.45 6.67
CA PHE A 4 -17.63 33.57 7.78
C PHE A 4 -17.31 32.15 7.30
N GLU A 5 -18.13 31.60 6.40
CA GLU A 5 -17.94 30.27 5.84
C GLU A 5 -16.66 30.18 5.00
N TYR A 6 -16.34 31.24 4.24
CA TYR A 6 -15.12 31.31 3.45
C TYR A 6 -13.88 31.30 4.35
N SER A 7 -13.90 32.12 5.40
CA SER A 7 -12.81 32.19 6.39
C SER A 7 -12.62 30.85 7.10
N LEU A 8 -13.71 30.21 7.51
CA LEU A 8 -13.67 28.90 8.17
C LEU A 8 -13.03 27.83 7.26
N ARG A 9 -13.42 27.78 5.98
CA ARG A 9 -12.81 26.87 5.00
C ARG A 9 -11.33 27.16 4.78
N PHE A 10 -10.97 28.44 4.68
CA PHE A 10 -9.58 28.85 4.50
C PHE A 10 -8.69 28.38 5.67
N PHE A 11 -9.12 28.61 6.92
CA PHE A 11 -8.38 28.14 8.09
C PHE A 11 -8.29 26.62 8.14
N THR A 12 -9.39 25.91 7.84
CA THR A 12 -9.41 24.44 7.84
C THR A 12 -8.40 23.87 6.84
N LEU A 13 -8.35 24.43 5.62
CA LEU A 13 -7.39 24.02 4.59
C LEU A 13 -5.95 24.36 4.96
N ALA A 14 -5.71 25.52 5.58
CA ALA A 14 -4.40 25.91 6.07
C ALA A 14 -3.90 24.95 7.16
N PHE A 15 -4.75 24.59 8.12
CA PHE A 15 -4.43 23.61 9.16
C PHE A 15 -4.12 22.22 8.58
N LEU A 16 -4.92 21.74 7.63
CA LEU A 16 -4.66 20.46 6.96
C LEU A 16 -3.35 20.46 6.18
N LYS A 17 -3.03 21.58 5.50
CA LYS A 17 -1.78 21.73 4.77
C LYS A 17 -0.58 21.76 5.71
N CYS A 18 -0.63 22.56 6.78
CA CYS A 18 0.40 22.58 7.81
C CYS A 18 0.55 21.21 8.48
N ALA A 19 -0.54 20.53 8.82
CA ALA A 19 -0.49 19.18 9.37
C ALA A 19 0.20 18.20 8.41
N SER A 20 -0.10 18.27 7.11
CA SER A 20 0.53 17.39 6.11
C SER A 20 2.03 17.65 5.89
N LEU A 21 2.51 18.87 6.17
CA LEU A 21 3.91 19.27 6.02
C LEU A 21 4.72 19.03 7.30
N CYS A 22 4.13 19.32 8.46
CA CYS A 22 4.81 19.33 9.75
C CYS A 22 4.68 18.03 10.53
N VAL A 23 3.62 17.24 10.30
CA VAL A 23 3.54 15.90 10.86
C VAL A 23 4.40 15.01 9.95
N PRO A 24 5.62 14.60 10.36
CA PRO A 24 6.33 13.57 9.61
C PRO A 24 5.37 12.38 9.51
N ARG A 25 5.24 11.78 8.33
CA ARG A 25 4.26 10.71 8.03
C ARG A 25 4.42 9.44 8.88
N GLY A 26 5.17 9.51 9.98
CA GLY A 26 5.73 8.43 10.75
C GLY A 26 6.82 7.77 9.94
N GLN A 27 7.85 7.26 10.61
CA GLN A 27 8.45 6.02 10.13
C GLN A 27 7.28 5.08 9.87
N GLN A 28 7.03 4.68 8.61
CA GLN A 28 6.04 3.67 8.32
C GLN A 28 6.48 2.41 9.07
N LYS A 29 5.89 2.18 10.26
CA LYS A 29 6.29 1.09 11.17
C LYS A 29 6.22 -0.29 10.48
N LYS A 30 5.50 -0.38 9.36
CA LYS A 30 5.37 -1.56 8.49
C LYS A 30 5.53 -1.16 7.01
N TYR A 31 6.56 -0.40 6.67
CA TYR A 31 6.87 -0.14 5.26
C TYR A 31 7.09 -1.46 4.54
N THR A 32 6.27 -1.71 3.52
CA THR A 32 6.37 -2.90 2.68
C THR A 32 6.92 -2.43 1.33
N PRO A 33 8.22 -2.62 1.05
CA PRO A 33 8.86 -2.08 -0.15
C PRO A 33 8.31 -2.65 -1.46
N PHE A 34 7.60 -3.78 -1.38
CA PHE A 34 6.90 -4.38 -2.51
C PHE A 34 5.47 -3.86 -2.71
N TRP A 35 4.95 -3.03 -1.81
CA TRP A 35 3.59 -2.52 -1.90
C TRP A 35 3.50 -1.45 -2.98
N ASN A 36 2.59 -1.65 -3.94
CA ASN A 36 2.37 -0.75 -5.06
C ASN A 36 0.87 -0.51 -5.27
N GLU A 37 0.53 0.44 -6.15
CA GLU A 37 -0.86 0.81 -6.43
C GLU A 37 -1.68 -0.38 -6.98
N LYS A 38 -1.05 -1.27 -7.76
CA LYS A 38 -1.69 -2.48 -8.27
C LYS A 38 -2.13 -3.41 -7.14
N LEU A 39 -1.26 -3.62 -6.14
CA LEU A 39 -1.57 -4.39 -4.94
C LEU A 39 -2.67 -3.73 -4.10
N GLN A 40 -2.63 -2.40 -3.99
CA GLN A 40 -3.66 -1.64 -3.30
C GLN A 40 -5.03 -1.84 -3.97
N LYS A 41 -5.08 -1.81 -5.31
CA LYS A 41 -6.30 -2.09 -6.08
C LYS A 41 -6.80 -3.51 -5.84
N HIS A 42 -5.95 -4.53 -5.99
CA HIS A 42 -6.34 -5.92 -5.74
C HIS A 42 -6.77 -6.19 -4.30
N LYS A 43 -6.19 -5.48 -3.32
CA LYS A 43 -6.66 -5.51 -1.92
C LYS A 43 -8.08 -4.98 -1.82
N LYS A 44 -8.38 -3.84 -2.45
CA LYS A 44 -9.70 -3.22 -2.47
C LYS A 44 -10.74 -4.16 -3.11
N ASP A 45 -10.43 -4.69 -4.29
CA ASP A 45 -11.31 -5.62 -5.02
C ASP A 45 -11.65 -6.86 -4.17
N ARG A 46 -10.65 -7.42 -3.47
CA ARG A 46 -10.85 -8.55 -2.54
C ARG A 46 -11.71 -8.18 -1.34
N ASP A 47 -11.50 -6.99 -0.77
CA ASP A 47 -12.26 -6.54 0.40
C ASP A 47 -13.73 -6.26 0.02
N GLU A 48 -13.99 -5.66 -1.14
CA GLU A 48 -15.34 -5.49 -1.68
C GLU A 48 -16.03 -6.84 -1.95
N ALA A 49 -15.32 -7.79 -2.56
CA ALA A 49 -15.84 -9.14 -2.77
C ALA A 49 -16.12 -9.88 -1.45
N ARG A 50 -15.39 -9.58 -0.37
CA ARG A 50 -15.62 -10.17 0.96
C ARG A 50 -16.91 -9.63 1.55
N GLU A 51 -17.11 -8.32 1.51
CA GLU A 51 -18.33 -7.70 2.03
C GLU A 51 -19.56 -8.19 1.25
N LEU A 52 -19.46 -8.28 -0.08
CA LEU A 52 -20.53 -8.82 -0.92
C LEU A 52 -20.89 -10.26 -0.51
N ALA A 53 -19.90 -11.16 -0.47
CA ALA A 53 -20.12 -12.57 -0.12
C ALA A 53 -20.67 -12.75 1.30
N ARG A 54 -20.26 -11.88 2.24
CA ARG A 54 -20.77 -11.88 3.62
C ARG A 54 -22.24 -11.47 3.67
N ASN A 55 -22.65 -10.50 2.85
CA ASN A 55 -24.01 -9.95 2.87
C ASN A 55 -25.01 -10.82 2.10
N THR A 56 -24.61 -11.39 0.97
CA THR A 56 -25.53 -12.18 0.12
C THR A 56 -25.55 -13.66 0.46
N GLY A 57 -24.43 -14.22 0.93
CA GLY A 57 -24.28 -15.66 1.17
C GLY A 57 -24.36 -16.54 -0.10
N LEU A 58 -24.37 -15.94 -1.29
CA LEU A 58 -24.52 -16.67 -2.55
C LEU A 58 -23.23 -17.40 -2.95
N SER A 59 -23.37 -18.59 -3.53
CA SER A 59 -22.23 -19.38 -4.03
C SER A 59 -21.42 -18.63 -5.10
N LYS A 60 -22.09 -17.88 -5.98
CA LYS A 60 -21.44 -17.03 -7.00
C LYS A 60 -20.50 -16.00 -6.38
N ASP A 61 -20.93 -15.36 -5.30
CA ASP A 61 -20.15 -14.31 -4.62
C ASP A 61 -19.00 -14.92 -3.83
N CYS A 62 -19.19 -16.10 -3.23
CA CYS A 62 -18.11 -16.87 -2.64
C CYS A 62 -17.05 -17.29 -3.67
N ILE A 63 -17.45 -17.66 -4.89
CA ILE A 63 -16.52 -17.97 -5.99
C ILE A 63 -15.76 -16.71 -6.42
N ALA A 64 -16.44 -15.56 -6.53
CA ALA A 64 -15.81 -14.29 -6.85
C ALA A 64 -14.76 -13.89 -5.79
N LEU A 65 -15.09 -14.04 -4.50
CA LEU A 65 -14.16 -13.82 -3.41
C LEU A 65 -12.92 -14.72 -3.51
N ARG A 66 -13.10 -16.03 -3.77
CA ARG A 66 -11.96 -16.96 -3.94
C ARG A 66 -11.05 -16.54 -5.10
N LYS A 67 -11.63 -16.12 -6.22
CA LYS A 67 -10.88 -15.60 -7.37
C LYS A 67 -10.09 -14.34 -7.00
N ALA A 68 -10.72 -13.36 -6.36
CA ALA A 68 -10.06 -12.13 -5.91
C ALA A 68 -8.92 -12.41 -4.92
N GLN A 69 -9.12 -13.36 -3.98
CA GLN A 69 -8.09 -13.80 -3.05
C GLN A 69 -6.89 -14.44 -3.76
N ALA A 70 -7.13 -15.32 -4.74
CA ALA A 70 -6.08 -15.96 -5.52
C ALA A 70 -5.26 -14.94 -6.32
N THR A 71 -5.94 -13.99 -7.00
CA THR A 71 -5.29 -12.89 -7.73
C THR A 71 -4.45 -12.03 -6.80
N PHE A 72 -4.98 -11.64 -5.65
CA PHE A 72 -4.25 -10.83 -4.69
C PHE A 72 -3.00 -11.57 -4.17
N LYS A 73 -3.13 -12.85 -3.79
CA LYS A 73 -2.00 -13.67 -3.33
C LYS A 73 -0.92 -13.81 -4.40
N LYS A 74 -1.31 -14.06 -5.66
CA LYS A 74 -0.39 -14.12 -6.80
C LYS A 74 0.36 -12.78 -6.97
N SER A 75 -0.36 -11.68 -6.97
CA SER A 75 0.23 -10.34 -7.14
C SER A 75 1.21 -9.97 -6.01
N ILE A 76 0.97 -10.42 -4.77
CA ILE A 76 1.92 -10.23 -3.66
C ILE A 76 3.22 -10.96 -3.95
N ILE A 77 3.14 -12.22 -4.40
CA ILE A 77 4.32 -13.04 -4.68
C ILE A 77 5.14 -12.39 -5.82
N GLU A 78 4.47 -11.97 -6.89
CA GLU A 78 5.09 -11.28 -8.01
C GLU A 78 5.77 -9.98 -7.59
N ALA A 79 5.09 -9.14 -6.79
CA ALA A 79 5.65 -7.89 -6.32
C ALA A 79 6.87 -8.09 -5.42
N LYS A 80 6.84 -9.09 -4.52
CA LYS A 80 8.00 -9.46 -3.69
C LYS A 80 9.18 -9.90 -4.57
N ARG A 81 8.94 -10.78 -5.54
CA ARG A 81 9.97 -11.25 -6.48
C ARG A 81 10.56 -10.12 -7.32
N SER A 82 9.72 -9.22 -7.83
CA SER A 82 10.17 -8.06 -8.61
C SER A 82 10.99 -7.10 -7.75
N THR A 83 10.54 -6.82 -6.53
CA THR A 83 11.29 -5.95 -5.60
C THR A 83 12.65 -6.55 -5.27
N TYR A 84 12.70 -7.87 -5.07
CA TYR A 84 13.95 -8.59 -4.83
C TYR A 84 14.88 -8.54 -6.06
N LYS A 85 14.37 -8.79 -7.27
CA LYS A 85 15.12 -8.67 -8.51
C LYS A 85 15.71 -7.27 -8.68
N ASN A 86 14.90 -6.24 -8.48
CA ASN A 86 15.33 -4.84 -8.57
C ASN A 86 16.38 -4.48 -7.50
N PHE A 87 16.30 -5.08 -6.31
CA PHE A 87 17.31 -4.91 -5.28
C PHE A 87 18.65 -5.50 -5.72
N LEU A 88 18.67 -6.73 -6.25
CA LEU A 88 19.88 -7.37 -6.75
C LEU A 88 20.49 -6.62 -7.94
N GLU A 89 19.67 -6.16 -8.89
CA GLU A 89 20.13 -5.39 -10.06
C GLU A 89 20.79 -4.06 -9.68
N LYS A 90 20.38 -3.46 -8.55
CA LYS A 90 20.91 -2.18 -8.07
C LYS A 90 22.02 -2.32 -7.03
N LEU A 91 22.32 -3.53 -6.57
CA LEU A 91 23.31 -3.77 -5.53
C LEU A 91 24.71 -3.68 -6.13
N ASP A 92 25.45 -2.63 -5.79
CA ASP A 92 26.86 -2.49 -6.17
C ASP A 92 27.74 -2.87 -4.98
N PHE A 93 28.44 -4.01 -5.05
CA PHE A 93 29.30 -4.52 -3.97
C PHE A 93 30.40 -3.53 -3.55
N ARG A 94 30.84 -2.64 -4.43
CA ARG A 94 31.89 -1.65 -4.11
C ARG A 94 31.36 -0.51 -3.25
N ARG A 95 30.08 -0.14 -3.40
CA ARG A 95 29.43 0.97 -2.69
C ARG A 95 28.55 0.50 -1.54
N ASP A 96 27.92 -0.65 -1.70
CA ASP A 96 26.89 -1.21 -0.81
C ASP A 96 27.36 -2.46 -0.05
N GLY A 97 28.67 -2.65 0.13
CA GLY A 97 29.25 -3.84 0.77
C GLY A 97 28.62 -4.19 2.14
N VAL A 98 28.30 -3.19 2.96
CA VAL A 98 27.61 -3.40 4.26
C VAL A 98 26.19 -3.95 4.07
N LYS A 99 25.45 -3.49 3.06
CA LYS A 99 24.10 -3.98 2.76
C LYS A 99 24.15 -5.40 2.22
N ALA A 100 25.10 -5.69 1.33
CA ALA A 100 25.32 -7.02 0.78
C ALA A 100 25.70 -8.03 1.86
N HIS A 101 26.61 -7.66 2.76
CA HIS A 101 27.03 -8.49 3.89
C HIS A 101 25.87 -8.79 4.84
N LYS A 102 25.08 -7.76 5.20
CA LYS A 102 23.88 -7.93 6.05
C LYS A 102 22.81 -8.80 5.40
N PHE A 103 22.73 -8.79 4.06
CA PHE A 103 21.81 -9.65 3.31
C PHE A 103 22.26 -11.12 3.26
N LEU A 104 23.57 -11.38 3.16
CA LEU A 104 24.11 -12.75 3.07
C LEU A 104 24.15 -13.51 4.40
N LEU A 105 24.11 -12.81 5.54
CA LEU A 105 24.21 -13.40 6.89
C LEU A 105 22.87 -13.46 7.65
N GLN A 106 21.74 -13.17 6.98
CA GLN A 106 20.39 -13.37 7.51
C GLN A 106 19.84 -14.75 7.10
#